data_AF-A0A255YQK1-F1
#
_entry.id   AF-A0A255YQK1-F1
#
_cell.length_a   1.000
_cell.length_b   1.000
_cell.length_c   1.000
_cell.angle_alpha   90.00
_cell.angle_beta   90.00
_cell.angle_gamma   90.00
#
_symmetry.space_group_name_H-M   'P 1'
#
loop_
_entity.id
_entity.type
_entity.pdbx_description
1 polymer ?
#
loop_
_entity_poly.entity_id
_entity_poly.type
_entity_poly.pdbx_seq_one_letter_code
_entity_poly.pdbx_strand_id
1 'polypeptide(L)'
;MGMMDVFFDALFALNLLYNFGLEPLFLLFFARLLGLAYLNPYSITVFALLPVRLLWLLAGPSVHFNNGVFDQTYQYLILLENLHFTLRTGVAALLVFYLTRDDVLGRFVDRFHFRPLPVQRLRLCAVLFFGVFLLAFVITASWSFGLVNWLLSPRTGYQLHRSGAGPFYAMSVSMIAVSYILAMLAAGTQRRIITTWLVYLPFVFLLGSKGYLVLYTVTAFAFMLISGFKLKISTVAAVGLVMSAAVLANFGSADLVDIFLYFDYYSNSAYFVRAYQNGLTDLFYGQIASTDIIGAVPRGLWPGKPYVYGPTLLNEMFYPGMAEAGHTPAFGGPILAYADFGVPGVVLFGLTDWSYLGSVLMAFLLLTRLRDRGPDFVRTHHFYIFLALLMLAPGYLNFFQFPLNLGIMAFVALVLTGCNLFPRTRFIRLA
;
A
#
# COMPACT_ATOMS: atom_id res chain seq x y z
N MET A 1 38.11 -17.64 -13.39
CA MET A 1 36.66 -17.87 -13.20
C MET A 1 36.40 -19.32 -13.54
N GLY A 2 36.14 -20.14 -12.52
CA GLY A 2 35.95 -21.59 -12.68
C GLY A 2 34.56 -21.91 -13.22
N MET A 3 34.37 -23.12 -13.76
CA MET A 3 33.06 -23.60 -14.23
C MET A 3 31.99 -23.57 -13.13
N MET A 4 32.40 -23.73 -11.85
CA MET A 4 31.51 -23.59 -10.69
C MET A 4 31.02 -22.15 -10.47
N ASP A 5 31.88 -21.14 -10.66
CA ASP A 5 31.51 -19.73 -10.46
C ASP A 5 30.40 -19.35 -11.47
N VAL A 6 30.59 -19.75 -12.73
CA VAL A 6 29.62 -19.51 -13.81
C VAL A 6 28.27 -20.19 -13.53
N PHE A 7 28.30 -21.37 -12.93
CA PHE A 7 27.08 -22.09 -12.56
C PHE A 7 26.30 -21.38 -11.44
N PHE A 8 26.99 -20.91 -10.38
CA PHE A 8 26.34 -20.17 -9.30
C PHE A 8 25.81 -18.81 -9.76
N ASP A 9 26.57 -18.08 -10.59
CA ASP A 9 26.10 -16.82 -11.17
C ASP A 9 24.84 -17.01 -12.03
N ALA A 10 24.78 -18.10 -12.81
CA ALA A 10 23.59 -18.45 -13.58
C ALA A 10 22.38 -18.74 -12.68
N LEU A 11 22.57 -19.49 -11.58
CA LEU A 11 21.50 -19.76 -10.61
C LEU A 11 21.01 -18.49 -9.91
N PHE A 12 21.92 -17.60 -9.52
CA PHE A 12 21.60 -16.32 -8.91
C PHE A 12 20.86 -15.37 -9.85
N ALA A 13 21.24 -15.35 -11.13
CA ALA A 13 20.49 -14.64 -12.16
C ALA A 13 19.08 -15.20 -12.34
N LEU A 14 18.92 -16.54 -12.37
CA LEU A 14 17.61 -17.19 -12.45
C LEU A 14 16.74 -16.88 -11.23
N ASN A 15 17.32 -16.84 -10.04
CA ASN A 15 16.61 -16.51 -8.79
C ASN A 15 16.03 -15.08 -8.81
N LEU A 16 16.81 -14.10 -9.30
CA LEU A 16 16.34 -12.73 -9.49
C LEU A 16 15.28 -12.62 -10.59
N LEU A 17 15.47 -13.31 -11.72
CA LEU A 17 14.51 -13.34 -12.82
C LEU A 17 13.17 -13.94 -12.37
N TYR A 18 13.21 -15.01 -11.56
CA TYR A 18 12.01 -15.61 -10.99
C TYR A 18 11.29 -14.65 -10.05
N ASN A 19 12.01 -13.97 -9.15
CA ASN A 19 11.45 -12.95 -8.26
C ASN A 19 10.73 -11.84 -9.03
N PHE A 20 11.39 -11.34 -10.08
CA PHE A 20 10.85 -10.30 -10.93
C PHE A 20 9.63 -10.77 -11.72
N GLY A 21 9.65 -11.99 -12.25
CA GLY A 21 8.60 -12.55 -13.09
C GLY A 21 7.34 -13.00 -12.34
N LEU A 22 7.45 -13.42 -11.08
CA LEU A 22 6.35 -14.03 -10.33
C LEU A 22 5.10 -13.13 -10.21
N GLU A 23 5.27 -11.87 -9.81
CA GLU A 23 4.12 -10.96 -9.62
C GLU A 23 3.41 -10.61 -10.93
N PRO A 24 4.12 -10.18 -12.00
CA PRO A 24 3.49 -10.01 -13.30
C PRO A 24 2.82 -11.28 -13.81
N LEU A 25 3.43 -12.46 -13.64
CA LEU A 25 2.83 -13.73 -14.08
C LEU A 25 1.51 -14.03 -13.36
N PHE A 26 1.44 -13.82 -12.04
CA PHE A 26 0.19 -13.95 -11.30
C PHE A 26 -0.88 -12.97 -11.80
N LEU A 27 -0.51 -11.71 -12.04
CA LEU A 27 -1.44 -10.72 -12.58
C LEU A 27 -1.94 -11.06 -13.98
N LEU A 28 -1.07 -11.64 -14.83
CA LEU A 28 -1.44 -12.13 -16.15
C LEU A 28 -2.43 -13.30 -16.05
N PHE A 29 -2.16 -14.26 -15.15
CA PHE A 29 -3.07 -15.37 -14.86
C PHE A 29 -4.43 -14.84 -14.38
N PHE A 30 -4.44 -13.97 -13.38
CA PHE A 30 -5.64 -13.37 -12.80
C PHE A 30 -6.46 -12.59 -13.84
N ALA A 31 -5.81 -11.76 -14.65
CA ALA A 31 -6.48 -11.00 -15.70
C ALA A 31 -7.08 -11.91 -16.79
N ARG A 32 -6.33 -12.93 -17.25
CA ARG A 32 -6.83 -13.89 -18.25
C ARG A 32 -8.01 -14.70 -17.74
N LEU A 33 -7.91 -15.21 -16.51
CA LEU A 33 -8.96 -16.00 -15.89
C LEU A 33 -10.26 -15.21 -15.75
N LEU A 34 -10.16 -13.90 -15.51
CA LEU A 34 -11.31 -12.99 -15.42
C LEU A 34 -11.69 -12.30 -16.75
N GLY A 35 -11.02 -12.58 -17.87
CA GLY A 35 -11.29 -11.90 -19.14
C GLY A 35 -11.08 -10.37 -19.07
N LEU A 36 -10.13 -9.91 -18.25
CA LEU A 36 -9.80 -8.49 -18.06
C LEU A 36 -8.60 -8.09 -18.92
N ALA A 37 -8.46 -6.79 -19.16
CA ALA A 37 -7.23 -6.24 -19.70
C ALA A 37 -6.05 -6.44 -18.72
N TYR A 38 -4.85 -6.66 -19.26
CA TYR A 38 -3.63 -6.82 -18.47
C TYR A 38 -3.36 -5.63 -17.56
N LEU A 39 -3.56 -4.41 -18.07
CA LEU A 39 -3.56 -3.21 -17.26
C LEU A 39 -4.99 -2.92 -16.78
N ASN A 40 -5.20 -3.06 -15.48
CA ASN A 40 -6.49 -2.88 -14.82
C ASN A 40 -6.27 -2.20 -13.45
N PRO A 41 -7.34 -1.80 -12.74
CA PRO A 41 -7.22 -1.09 -11.46
C PRO A 41 -6.42 -1.81 -10.37
N TYR A 42 -6.33 -3.14 -10.44
CA TYR A 42 -5.51 -3.92 -9.51
C TYR A 42 -4.05 -3.97 -9.96
N SER A 43 -3.78 -4.34 -11.21
CA SER A 43 -2.41 -4.50 -11.73
C SER A 43 -1.65 -3.17 -11.90
N ILE A 44 -2.34 -2.04 -12.01
CA ILE A 44 -1.68 -0.74 -12.22
C ILE A 44 -0.75 -0.34 -11.07
N THR A 45 -1.09 -0.74 -9.84
CA THR A 45 -0.26 -0.46 -8.66
C THR A 45 1.11 -1.12 -8.77
N VAL A 46 1.14 -2.39 -9.17
CA VAL A 46 2.37 -3.15 -9.40
C VAL A 46 3.22 -2.52 -10.51
N PHE A 47 2.61 -2.17 -11.65
CA PHE A 47 3.36 -1.55 -12.75
C PHE A 47 3.88 -0.14 -12.42
N ALA A 48 3.16 0.62 -11.61
CA ALA A 48 3.61 1.94 -11.16
C ALA A 48 4.79 1.85 -10.19
N LEU A 49 4.85 0.80 -9.36
CA LEU A 49 5.91 0.58 -8.38
C LEU A 49 7.08 -0.24 -8.91
N LEU A 50 6.95 -0.84 -10.10
CA LEU A 50 7.98 -1.67 -10.72
C LEU A 50 9.36 -0.98 -10.78
N PRO A 51 9.49 0.32 -11.16
CA PRO A 51 10.79 0.98 -11.15
C PRO A 51 11.43 1.05 -9.77
N VAL A 52 10.64 1.34 -8.72
CA VAL A 52 11.12 1.38 -7.33
C VAL A 52 11.55 0.00 -6.88
N ARG A 53 10.77 -1.03 -7.22
CA ARG A 53 11.09 -2.42 -6.91
C ARG A 53 12.40 -2.86 -7.55
N LEU A 54 12.67 -2.43 -8.79
CA LEU A 54 13.96 -2.68 -9.45
C LEU A 54 15.13 -2.02 -8.72
N LEU A 55 14.94 -0.80 -8.19
CA LEU A 55 15.98 -0.13 -7.40
C LEU A 55 16.24 -0.87 -6.08
N TRP A 56 15.20 -1.35 -5.39
CA TRP A 56 15.36 -2.20 -4.19
C TRP A 56 16.02 -3.55 -4.47
N LEU A 57 15.71 -4.21 -5.59
CA LEU A 57 16.22 -5.55 -5.91
C LEU A 57 17.61 -5.54 -6.57
N LEU A 58 17.97 -4.47 -7.29
CA LEU A 58 19.20 -4.46 -8.08
C LEU A 58 20.14 -3.35 -7.62
N ALA A 59 19.68 -2.10 -7.63
CA ALA A 59 20.54 -0.95 -7.38
C ALA A 59 21.06 -0.91 -5.95
N GLY A 60 20.19 -1.04 -4.95
CA GLY A 60 20.62 -1.07 -3.54
C GLY A 60 21.65 -2.16 -3.24
N PRO A 61 21.32 -3.45 -3.45
CA PRO A 61 22.25 -4.56 -3.19
C PRO A 61 23.56 -4.46 -3.97
N SER A 62 23.57 -3.85 -5.17
CA SER A 62 24.79 -3.65 -5.95
C SER A 62 25.85 -2.78 -5.27
N VAL A 63 25.43 -1.92 -4.33
CA VAL A 63 26.31 -1.01 -3.58
C VAL A 63 26.51 -1.49 -2.13
N HIS A 64 25.49 -2.11 -1.52
CA HIS A 64 25.54 -2.59 -0.13
C HIS A 64 26.40 -3.85 0.08
N PHE A 65 26.72 -4.58 -0.99
CA PHE A 65 27.50 -5.82 -0.92
C PHE A 65 28.71 -5.79 -1.86
N ASN A 66 29.84 -6.37 -1.42
CA ASN A 66 31.06 -6.45 -2.22
C ASN A 66 30.87 -7.24 -3.54
N ASN A 67 30.04 -8.29 -3.52
CA ASN A 67 29.67 -9.06 -4.70
C ASN A 67 28.35 -8.57 -5.35
N GLY A 68 27.87 -7.39 -4.92
CA GLY A 68 26.62 -6.80 -5.36
C GLY A 68 25.43 -7.74 -5.23
N VAL A 69 24.62 -7.82 -6.29
CA VAL A 69 23.43 -8.69 -6.35
C VAL A 69 23.77 -10.20 -6.31
N PHE A 70 25.03 -10.60 -6.45
CA PHE A 70 25.46 -12.00 -6.39
C PHE A 70 25.97 -12.40 -4.99
N ASP A 71 25.83 -11.54 -3.98
CA ASP A 71 26.08 -11.91 -2.59
C ASP A 71 25.21 -13.11 -2.16
N GLN A 72 25.84 -14.12 -1.58
CA GLN A 72 25.18 -15.39 -1.25
C GLN A 72 24.05 -15.22 -0.23
N THR A 73 24.24 -14.35 0.77
CA THR A 73 23.21 -14.12 1.78
C THR A 73 22.02 -13.37 1.17
N TYR A 74 22.29 -12.37 0.34
CA TYR A 74 21.26 -11.66 -0.40
C TYR A 74 20.48 -12.60 -1.33
N GLN A 75 21.17 -13.47 -2.07
CA GLN A 75 20.54 -14.46 -2.94
C GLN A 75 19.69 -15.48 -2.16
N TYR A 76 20.15 -15.90 -0.98
CA TYR A 76 19.34 -16.74 -0.10
C TYR A 76 18.07 -16.01 0.37
N LEU A 77 18.15 -14.72 0.72
CA LEU A 77 16.97 -13.92 1.05
C LEU A 77 15.97 -13.85 -0.13
N ILE A 78 16.46 -13.61 -1.35
CA ILE A 78 15.60 -13.59 -2.55
C ILE A 78 14.97 -14.96 -2.79
N LEU A 79 15.68 -16.06 -2.52
CA LEU A 79 15.12 -17.40 -2.60
C LEU A 79 13.99 -17.61 -1.57
N LEU A 80 14.15 -17.13 -0.34
CA LEU A 80 13.09 -17.16 0.68
C LEU A 80 11.87 -16.34 0.25
N GLU A 81 12.08 -15.16 -0.33
CA GLU A 81 10.99 -14.35 -0.88
C GLU A 81 10.28 -15.06 -2.02
N ASN A 82 11.03 -15.69 -2.93
CA ASN A 82 10.48 -16.49 -4.02
C ASN A 82 9.61 -17.63 -3.50
N LEU A 83 10.08 -18.38 -2.51
CA LEU A 83 9.31 -19.42 -1.86
C LEU A 83 8.00 -18.88 -1.26
N HIS A 84 8.10 -17.82 -0.45
CA HIS A 84 6.92 -17.18 0.15
C HIS A 84 5.92 -16.70 -0.91
N PHE A 85 6.43 -16.06 -1.96
CA PHE A 85 5.60 -15.49 -3.01
C PHE A 85 4.90 -16.58 -3.84
N THR A 86 5.60 -17.65 -4.17
CA THR A 86 5.02 -18.80 -4.89
C THR A 86 3.91 -19.46 -4.07
N LEU A 87 4.10 -19.61 -2.76
CA LEU A 87 3.07 -20.15 -1.88
C LEU A 87 1.84 -19.23 -1.83
N ARG A 88 2.02 -17.94 -1.54
CA ARG A 88 0.87 -17.00 -1.42
C ARG A 88 0.12 -16.83 -2.73
N THR A 89 0.84 -16.76 -3.86
CA THR A 89 0.20 -16.63 -5.19
C THR A 89 -0.43 -17.94 -5.64
N GLY A 90 0.14 -19.09 -5.30
CA GLY A 90 -0.47 -20.40 -5.53
C GLY A 90 -1.81 -20.55 -4.82
N VAL A 91 -1.86 -20.22 -3.51
CA VAL A 91 -3.11 -20.25 -2.74
C VAL A 91 -4.12 -19.25 -3.30
N ALA A 92 -3.70 -18.02 -3.61
CA ALA A 92 -4.57 -17.03 -4.23
C ALA A 92 -5.09 -17.46 -5.61
N ALA A 93 -4.26 -18.11 -6.43
CA ALA A 93 -4.65 -18.62 -7.73
C ALA A 93 -5.70 -19.73 -7.61
N LEU A 94 -5.53 -20.66 -6.66
CA LEU A 94 -6.52 -21.69 -6.35
C LEU A 94 -7.85 -21.08 -5.89
N LEU A 95 -7.79 -20.08 -5.00
CA LEU A 95 -8.98 -19.35 -4.54
C LEU A 95 -9.73 -18.73 -5.71
N VAL A 96 -9.05 -17.96 -6.57
CA VAL A 96 -9.68 -17.28 -7.71
C VAL A 96 -10.23 -18.31 -8.71
N PHE A 97 -9.48 -19.37 -8.99
CA PHE A 97 -9.93 -20.46 -9.85
C PHE A 97 -11.22 -21.10 -9.34
N TYR A 98 -11.31 -21.39 -8.05
CA TYR A 98 -12.53 -21.93 -7.43
C TYR A 98 -13.69 -20.94 -7.53
N LEU A 99 -13.47 -19.67 -7.17
CA LEU A 99 -14.49 -18.62 -7.24
C LEU A 99 -14.99 -18.33 -8.66
N THR A 100 -14.16 -18.54 -9.69
CA THR A 100 -14.62 -18.39 -11.09
C THR A 100 -15.53 -19.51 -11.58
N ARG A 101 -15.45 -20.70 -10.99
CA ARG A 101 -16.32 -21.82 -11.37
C ARG A 101 -17.72 -21.67 -10.81
N ASP A 102 -17.82 -21.12 -9.61
CA ASP A 102 -19.05 -20.97 -8.86
C ASP A 102 -19.31 -19.49 -8.55
N ASP A 103 -20.27 -18.85 -9.24
CA ASP A 103 -20.73 -17.49 -8.91
C ASP A 103 -21.58 -17.46 -7.61
N VAL A 104 -21.24 -18.31 -6.65
CA VAL A 104 -21.88 -18.36 -5.33
C VAL A 104 -21.67 -17.04 -4.60
N LEU A 105 -20.46 -16.47 -4.68
CA LEU A 105 -20.11 -15.26 -3.96
C LEU A 105 -20.77 -14.00 -4.56
N GLY A 106 -20.80 -13.89 -5.90
CA GLY A 106 -21.52 -12.81 -6.58
C GLY A 106 -23.02 -12.87 -6.28
N ARG A 107 -23.63 -14.06 -6.40
CA ARG A 107 -25.04 -14.27 -6.03
C ARG A 107 -25.32 -13.98 -4.55
N PHE A 108 -24.38 -14.27 -3.65
CA PHE A 108 -24.51 -13.95 -2.23
C PHE A 108 -24.51 -12.43 -1.98
N VAL A 109 -23.57 -11.70 -2.59
CA VAL A 109 -23.48 -10.24 -2.45
C VAL A 109 -24.70 -9.55 -3.07
N ASP A 110 -25.18 -10.03 -4.22
CA ASP A 110 -26.35 -9.45 -4.90
C ASP A 110 -27.66 -9.65 -4.11
N ARG A 111 -27.73 -10.62 -3.18
CA ARG A 111 -28.88 -10.75 -2.27
C ARG A 111 -29.01 -9.55 -1.34
N PHE A 112 -27.92 -8.87 -1.01
CA PHE A 112 -27.97 -7.67 -0.18
C PHE A 112 -28.41 -6.48 -1.04
N HIS A 113 -29.69 -6.13 -0.90
CA HIS A 113 -30.30 -5.00 -1.59
C HIS A 113 -29.83 -3.68 -0.98
N PHE A 114 -28.75 -3.12 -1.50
CA PHE A 114 -28.31 -1.79 -1.13
C PHE A 114 -29.05 -0.74 -1.97
N ARG A 115 -29.62 0.28 -1.32
CA ARG A 115 -30.21 1.41 -2.03
C ARG A 115 -29.14 2.13 -2.86
N PRO A 116 -29.42 2.45 -4.13
CA PRO A 116 -28.46 3.14 -4.97
C PRO A 116 -28.14 4.53 -4.39
N LEU A 117 -26.87 4.90 -4.35
CA LEU A 117 -26.41 6.21 -3.91
C LEU A 117 -26.28 7.16 -5.11
N PRO A 118 -27.07 8.24 -5.20
CA PRO A 118 -26.96 9.20 -6.30
C PRO A 118 -25.60 9.91 -6.33
N VAL A 119 -25.14 10.29 -7.53
CA VAL A 119 -23.87 11.03 -7.71
C VAL A 119 -23.80 12.32 -6.89
N GLN A 120 -24.91 13.02 -6.72
CA GLN A 120 -24.97 14.23 -5.88
C GLN A 120 -24.67 13.93 -4.41
N ARG A 121 -25.11 12.77 -3.91
CA ARG A 121 -24.83 12.31 -2.54
C ARG A 121 -23.37 11.91 -2.39
N LEU A 122 -22.78 11.23 -3.38
CA LEU A 122 -21.34 10.96 -3.40
C LEU A 122 -20.52 12.25 -3.27
N ARG A 123 -20.88 13.30 -4.04
CA ARG A 123 -20.22 14.61 -3.95
C ARG A 123 -20.37 15.25 -2.58
N LEU A 124 -21.57 15.19 -2.00
CA LEU A 124 -21.82 15.70 -0.64
C LEU A 124 -20.95 14.96 0.38
N CYS A 125 -20.94 13.63 0.35
CA CYS A 125 -20.10 12.82 1.23
C CYS A 125 -18.61 13.16 1.05
N ALA A 126 -18.14 13.32 -0.20
CA ALA A 126 -16.78 13.74 -0.47
C ALA A 126 -16.47 15.08 0.22
N VAL A 127 -17.33 16.10 0.04
CA VAL A 127 -17.14 17.41 0.69
C VAL A 127 -17.15 17.30 2.22
N LEU A 128 -18.02 16.46 2.81
CA LEU A 128 -18.05 16.25 4.25
C LEU A 128 -16.74 15.63 4.76
N PHE A 129 -16.25 14.57 4.14
CA PHE A 129 -14.97 13.96 4.51
C PHE A 129 -13.79 14.88 4.25
N PHE A 130 -13.84 15.72 3.20
CA PHE A 130 -12.86 16.77 2.99
C PHE A 130 -12.84 17.78 4.14
N GLY A 131 -14.02 18.16 4.66
CA GLY A 131 -14.14 19.02 5.84
C GLY A 131 -13.53 18.38 7.09
N VAL A 132 -13.75 17.08 7.31
CA VAL A 132 -13.12 16.35 8.43
C VAL A 132 -11.60 16.27 8.24
N PHE A 133 -11.12 16.08 7.01
CA PHE A 133 -9.69 16.17 6.68
C PHE A 133 -9.12 17.53 7.08
N LEU A 134 -9.74 18.64 6.65
CA LEU A 134 -9.25 19.99 6.96
C LEU A 134 -9.19 20.22 8.47
N LEU A 135 -10.23 19.82 9.21
CA LEU A 135 -10.26 19.95 10.67
C LEU A 135 -9.10 19.17 11.31
N ALA A 136 -8.95 17.89 10.96
CA ALA A 136 -7.91 17.03 11.51
C ALA A 136 -6.49 17.52 11.13
N PHE A 137 -6.33 18.01 9.90
CA PHE A 137 -5.08 18.60 9.43
C PHE A 137 -4.73 19.89 10.19
N VAL A 138 -5.68 20.81 10.37
CA VAL A 138 -5.45 22.06 11.12
C VAL A 138 -5.07 21.78 12.57
N ILE A 139 -5.73 20.82 13.23
CA ILE A 139 -5.38 20.38 14.59
C ILE A 139 -3.94 19.84 14.60
N THR A 140 -3.60 18.97 13.66
CA THR A 140 -2.24 18.40 13.55
C THR A 140 -1.19 19.49 13.33
N ALA A 141 -1.41 20.37 12.36
CA ALA A 141 -0.47 21.41 11.99
C ALA A 141 -0.26 22.43 13.11
N SER A 142 -1.32 22.75 13.84
CA SER A 142 -1.30 23.75 14.93
C SER A 142 -0.80 23.19 16.25
N TRP A 143 -0.61 21.87 16.37
CA TRP A 143 -0.28 21.23 17.65
C TRP A 143 1.09 21.64 18.20
N SER A 144 2.13 21.62 17.35
CA SER A 144 3.49 21.97 17.78
C SER A 144 4.27 22.83 16.78
N PHE A 145 3.92 22.81 15.49
CA PHE A 145 4.65 23.55 14.46
C PHE A 145 3.99 24.88 14.09
N GLY A 146 2.65 24.94 14.17
CA GLY A 146 1.85 26.05 13.67
C GLY A 146 1.45 25.87 12.20
N LEU A 147 0.22 26.30 11.86
CA LEU A 147 -0.34 26.10 10.53
C LEU A 147 0.51 26.73 9.42
N VAL A 148 0.93 27.98 9.59
CA VAL A 148 1.73 28.70 8.57
C VAL A 148 3.06 28.00 8.32
N ASN A 149 3.75 27.59 9.38
CA ASN A 149 5.02 26.87 9.27
C ASN A 149 4.83 25.53 8.55
N TRP A 150 3.74 24.80 8.84
CA TRP A 150 3.43 23.57 8.15
C TRP A 150 3.15 23.78 6.66
N LEU A 151 2.43 24.85 6.29
CA LEU A 151 2.18 25.18 4.88
C LEU A 151 3.47 25.51 4.13
N LEU A 152 4.42 26.18 4.78
CA LEU A 152 5.72 26.54 4.20
C LEU A 152 6.70 25.37 4.16
N SER A 153 6.66 24.47 5.15
CA SER A 153 7.50 23.27 5.20
C SER A 153 6.73 22.02 5.66
N PRO A 154 5.89 21.43 4.77
CA PRO A 154 5.08 20.25 5.12
C PRO A 154 5.93 19.04 5.50
N ARG A 155 7.13 18.91 4.91
CA ARG A 155 8.04 17.78 5.16
C ARG A 155 8.59 17.81 6.58
N THR A 156 9.03 18.98 7.06
CA THR A 156 9.50 19.17 8.43
C THR A 156 8.37 18.89 9.43
N GLY A 157 7.17 19.43 9.16
CA GLY A 157 5.98 19.16 9.95
C GLY A 157 5.69 17.66 10.10
N TYR A 158 5.68 16.95 8.96
CA TYR A 158 5.49 15.50 8.93
C TYR A 158 6.57 14.73 9.70
N GLN A 159 7.85 15.06 9.52
CA GLN A 159 8.92 14.26 10.13
C GLN A 159 9.07 14.51 11.63
N LEU A 160 8.92 15.75 12.09
CA LEU A 160 9.33 16.16 13.43
C LEU A 160 8.18 16.57 14.35
N HIS A 161 7.02 16.97 13.80
CA HIS A 161 5.98 17.65 14.57
C HIS A 161 4.65 16.88 14.69
N ARG A 162 4.62 15.60 14.30
CA ARG A 162 3.45 14.72 14.46
C ARG A 162 3.30 14.15 15.88
N SER A 163 4.35 14.20 16.70
CA SER A 163 4.30 13.66 18.05
C SER A 163 3.21 14.34 18.87
N GLY A 164 2.42 13.56 19.62
CA GLY A 164 1.23 14.04 20.33
C GLY A 164 -0.03 14.21 19.47
N ALA A 165 0.10 14.64 18.20
CA ALA A 165 -1.01 14.82 17.27
C ALA A 165 -1.26 13.66 16.29
N GLY A 166 -0.56 12.53 16.48
CA GLY A 166 -0.61 11.36 15.60
C GLY A 166 -2.03 10.87 15.21
N PRO A 167 -2.99 10.78 16.14
CA PRO A 167 -4.37 10.37 15.80
C PRO A 167 -5.06 11.32 14.81
N PHE A 168 -4.83 12.63 14.93
CA PHE A 168 -5.39 13.62 14.01
C PHE A 168 -4.73 13.53 12.64
N TYR A 169 -3.42 13.30 12.58
CA TYR A 169 -2.72 13.04 11.33
C TYR A 169 -3.23 11.76 10.64
N ALA A 170 -3.42 10.69 11.41
CA ALA A 170 -3.99 9.43 10.92
C ALA A 170 -5.41 9.63 10.34
N MET A 171 -6.23 10.44 11.03
CA MET A 171 -7.56 10.81 10.57
C MET A 171 -7.49 11.67 9.31
N SER A 172 -6.60 12.66 9.24
CA SER A 172 -6.46 13.52 8.05
C SER A 172 -6.11 12.70 6.82
N VAL A 173 -5.14 11.78 6.93
CA VAL A 173 -4.75 10.85 5.84
C VAL A 173 -5.91 9.98 5.39
N SER A 174 -6.67 9.40 6.32
CA SER A 174 -7.78 8.52 5.98
C SER A 174 -8.96 9.30 5.34
N MET A 175 -9.30 10.47 5.88
CA MET A 175 -10.47 11.23 5.43
C MET A 175 -10.25 11.89 4.07
N ILE A 176 -9.04 12.39 3.77
CA ILE A 176 -8.73 12.87 2.40
C ILE A 176 -8.77 11.72 1.39
N ALA A 177 -8.37 10.51 1.78
CA ALA A 177 -8.42 9.33 0.91
C ALA A 177 -9.87 8.93 0.61
N VAL A 178 -10.74 8.90 1.62
CA VAL A 178 -12.18 8.65 1.44
C VAL A 178 -12.81 9.72 0.56
N SER A 179 -12.56 10.99 0.88
CA SER A 179 -13.05 12.13 0.10
C SER A 179 -12.67 12.02 -1.38
N TYR A 180 -11.41 11.69 -1.64
CA TYR A 180 -10.86 11.56 -2.99
C TYR A 180 -11.54 10.46 -3.79
N ILE A 181 -11.71 9.27 -3.21
CA ILE A 181 -12.38 8.15 -3.88
C ILE A 181 -13.83 8.46 -4.19
N LEU A 182 -14.56 9.07 -3.25
CA LEU A 182 -15.95 9.46 -3.47
C LEU A 182 -16.07 10.53 -4.57
N ALA A 183 -15.14 11.49 -4.60
CA ALA A 183 -15.06 12.49 -5.67
C ALA A 183 -14.74 11.86 -7.03
N MET A 184 -13.84 10.86 -7.07
CA MET A 184 -13.49 10.12 -8.28
C MET A 184 -14.65 9.27 -8.81
N LEU A 185 -15.36 8.56 -7.93
CA LEU A 185 -16.60 7.84 -8.28
C LEU A 185 -17.69 8.79 -8.82
N ALA A 186 -17.75 10.02 -8.30
CA ALA A 186 -18.70 11.05 -8.75
C ALA A 186 -18.30 11.79 -10.04
N ALA A 187 -17.03 11.71 -10.45
CA ALA A 187 -16.50 12.40 -11.62
C ALA A 187 -17.06 11.80 -12.92
N GLY A 188 -17.04 10.48 -13.03
CA GLY A 188 -17.63 9.68 -14.13
C GLY A 188 -17.10 9.96 -15.54
N THR A 189 -16.17 10.90 -15.72
CA THR A 189 -15.58 11.30 -17.00
C THR A 189 -14.10 11.59 -16.82
N GLN A 190 -13.30 11.37 -17.86
CA GLN A 190 -11.85 11.57 -17.81
C GLN A 190 -11.44 12.99 -17.42
N ARG A 191 -12.06 14.01 -18.04
CA ARG A 191 -11.78 15.42 -17.71
C ARG A 191 -12.01 15.69 -16.22
N ARG A 192 -13.12 15.20 -15.67
CA ARG A 192 -13.45 15.38 -14.25
C ARG A 192 -12.49 14.61 -13.34
N ILE A 193 -12.04 13.42 -13.73
CA ILE A 193 -11.02 12.66 -12.98
C ILE A 193 -9.71 13.45 -12.91
N ILE A 194 -9.23 13.96 -14.04
CA ILE A 194 -8.00 14.76 -14.09
C ILE A 194 -8.15 16.03 -13.24
N THR A 195 -9.28 16.74 -13.35
CA THR A 195 -9.50 17.93 -12.51
C THR A 195 -9.58 17.58 -11.02
N THR A 196 -10.27 16.50 -10.65
CA THR A 196 -10.32 16.05 -9.24
C THR A 196 -8.93 15.70 -8.74
N TRP A 197 -8.12 14.99 -9.52
CA TRP A 197 -6.72 14.70 -9.18
C TRP A 197 -5.91 15.97 -8.93
N LEU A 198 -5.93 16.91 -9.88
CA LEU A 198 -5.19 18.18 -9.76
C LEU A 198 -5.64 19.02 -8.56
N VAL A 199 -6.93 19.02 -8.21
CA VAL A 199 -7.46 19.74 -7.06
C VAL A 199 -6.98 19.14 -5.74
N TYR A 200 -6.85 17.81 -5.65
CA TYR A 200 -6.44 17.14 -4.40
C TYR A 200 -4.92 17.16 -4.19
N LEU A 201 -4.11 17.20 -5.25
CA LEU A 201 -2.64 17.15 -5.15
C LEU A 201 -2.04 18.17 -4.16
N PRO A 202 -2.42 19.47 -4.14
CA PRO A 202 -1.92 20.42 -3.16
C PRO A 202 -2.20 20.00 -1.72
N PHE A 203 -3.39 19.47 -1.43
CA PHE A 203 -3.76 19.02 -0.09
C PHE A 203 -3.03 17.75 0.33
N VAL A 204 -2.79 16.84 -0.62
CA VAL A 204 -1.98 15.65 -0.39
C VAL A 204 -0.51 16.03 -0.14
N PHE A 205 0.01 17.04 -0.84
CA PHE A 205 1.35 17.57 -0.61
C PHE A 205 1.53 18.08 0.83
N LEU A 206 0.51 18.70 1.42
CA LEU A 206 0.53 19.16 2.81
C LEU A 206 0.68 18.05 3.84
N LEU A 207 0.41 16.78 3.49
CA LEU A 207 0.68 15.65 4.38
C LEU A 207 2.19 15.40 4.57
N GLY A 208 3.06 15.99 3.74
CA GLY A 208 4.52 15.91 3.87
C GLY A 208 5.15 14.55 3.52
N SER A 209 4.32 13.56 3.15
CA SER A 209 4.75 12.24 2.70
C SER A 209 4.75 12.15 1.17
N LYS A 210 5.93 11.95 0.59
CA LYS A 210 6.13 11.76 -0.84
C LYS A 210 5.37 10.55 -1.38
N GLY A 211 5.24 9.49 -0.57
CA GLY A 211 4.54 8.26 -0.94
C GLY A 211 3.06 8.50 -1.26
N TYR A 212 2.38 9.40 -0.54
CA TYR A 212 0.98 9.70 -0.83
C TYR A 212 0.78 10.38 -2.18
N LEU A 213 1.69 11.27 -2.62
CA LEU A 213 1.59 11.86 -3.96
C LEU A 213 1.61 10.80 -5.07
N VAL A 214 2.47 9.78 -4.92
CA VAL A 214 2.53 8.64 -5.84
C VAL A 214 1.23 7.86 -5.81
N LEU A 215 0.79 7.45 -4.61
CA LEU A 215 -0.42 6.64 -4.45
C LEU A 215 -1.67 7.32 -5.01
N TYR A 216 -1.87 8.62 -4.76
CA TYR A 216 -3.01 9.37 -5.31
C TYR A 216 -2.98 9.47 -6.85
N THR A 217 -1.78 9.55 -7.42
CA THR A 217 -1.59 9.56 -8.88
C THR A 217 -1.89 8.20 -9.50
N VAL A 218 -1.41 7.12 -8.86
CA VAL A 218 -1.72 5.74 -9.28
C VAL A 218 -3.23 5.46 -9.18
N THR A 219 -3.88 5.90 -8.10
CA THR A 219 -5.33 5.83 -7.95
C THR A 219 -6.05 6.61 -9.07
N ALA A 220 -5.57 7.82 -9.43
CA ALA A 220 -6.16 8.57 -10.55
C ALA A 220 -6.12 7.76 -11.85
N PHE A 221 -4.99 7.11 -12.15
CA PHE A 221 -4.87 6.24 -13.32
C PHE A 221 -5.79 5.02 -13.24
N ALA A 222 -5.95 4.41 -12.06
CA ALA A 222 -6.91 3.32 -11.86
C ALA A 222 -8.34 3.78 -12.23
N PHE A 223 -8.75 4.99 -11.82
CA PHE A 223 -10.05 5.56 -12.19
C PHE A 223 -10.17 5.92 -13.68
N MET A 224 -9.08 6.32 -14.33
CA MET A 224 -9.07 6.50 -15.79
C MET A 224 -9.33 5.17 -16.51
N LEU A 225 -8.70 4.06 -16.06
CA LEU A 225 -8.98 2.71 -16.59
C LEU A 225 -10.44 2.30 -16.36
N ILE A 226 -10.98 2.53 -15.16
CA ILE A 226 -12.39 2.26 -14.83
C ILE A 226 -13.34 3.03 -15.76
N SER A 227 -12.94 4.24 -16.17
CA SER A 227 -13.71 5.08 -17.09
C SER A 227 -13.49 4.72 -18.57
N GLY A 228 -12.77 3.63 -18.87
CA GLY A 228 -12.55 3.14 -20.24
C GLY A 228 -11.35 3.75 -20.96
N PHE A 229 -10.48 4.50 -20.27
CA PHE A 229 -9.29 5.08 -20.90
C PHE A 229 -8.20 4.03 -21.13
N LYS A 230 -7.52 4.10 -22.28
CA LYS A 230 -6.42 3.21 -22.63
C LYS A 230 -5.09 3.81 -22.18
N LEU A 231 -4.58 3.37 -21.03
CA LEU A 231 -3.22 3.68 -20.59
C LEU A 231 -2.22 2.66 -21.10
N LYS A 232 -1.01 3.11 -21.43
CA LYS A 232 0.13 2.22 -21.72
C LYS A 232 0.88 1.93 -20.43
N ILE A 233 1.37 0.69 -20.27
CA ILE A 233 2.22 0.31 -19.14
C ILE A 233 3.44 1.21 -19.05
N SER A 234 4.05 1.57 -20.19
CA SER A 234 5.19 2.49 -20.23
C SER A 234 4.86 3.87 -19.67
N THR A 235 3.66 4.40 -19.87
CA THR A 235 3.23 5.68 -19.28
C THR A 235 3.11 5.57 -17.76
N VAL A 236 2.50 4.49 -17.26
CA VAL A 236 2.36 4.24 -15.82
C VAL A 236 3.73 4.09 -15.16
N ALA A 237 4.61 3.29 -15.76
CA ALA A 237 5.97 3.06 -15.28
C ALA A 237 6.81 4.36 -15.33
N ALA A 238 6.70 5.15 -16.40
CA ALA A 238 7.42 6.42 -16.53
C ALA A 238 7.00 7.42 -15.45
N VAL A 239 5.71 7.52 -15.14
CA VAL A 239 5.23 8.39 -14.06
C VAL A 239 5.70 7.89 -12.70
N GLY A 240 5.67 6.57 -12.47
CA GLY A 240 6.26 5.97 -11.27
C GLY A 240 7.74 6.31 -11.12
N LEU A 241 8.50 6.20 -12.21
CA LEU A 241 9.92 6.55 -12.25
C LEU A 241 10.15 8.05 -12.00
N VAL A 242 9.43 8.94 -12.67
CA VAL A 242 9.56 10.40 -12.51
C VAL A 242 9.25 10.82 -11.07
N MET A 243 8.20 10.26 -10.48
CA MET A 243 7.86 10.55 -9.09
C MET A 243 8.93 10.02 -8.12
N SER A 244 9.52 8.86 -8.41
CA SER A 244 10.62 8.30 -7.64
C SER A 244 11.90 9.13 -7.80
N ALA A 245 12.20 9.59 -9.02
CA ALA A 245 13.31 10.50 -9.29
C ALA A 245 13.10 11.85 -8.58
N ALA A 246 11.88 12.38 -8.53
CA ALA A 246 11.55 13.59 -7.76
C ALA A 246 11.69 13.36 -6.24
N VAL A 247 11.43 12.14 -5.76
CA VAL A 247 11.73 11.74 -4.38
C VAL A 247 13.24 11.75 -4.13
N LEU A 248 14.03 11.22 -5.08
CA LEU A 248 15.49 11.14 -5.02
C LEU A 248 16.18 12.50 -5.14
N ALA A 249 15.71 13.38 -6.03
CA ALA A 249 16.24 14.74 -6.21
C ALA A 249 16.14 15.62 -4.95
N ASN A 250 15.23 15.27 -4.02
CA ASN A 250 15.10 15.94 -2.73
C ASN A 250 16.14 15.48 -1.68
N PHE A 251 17.01 14.51 -1.97
CA PHE A 251 18.07 14.08 -1.06
C PHE A 251 19.31 14.96 -1.11
N GLY A 252 19.39 15.93 -2.02
CA GLY A 252 20.49 16.89 -2.08
C GLY A 252 21.85 16.30 -2.47
N SER A 253 21.97 14.97 -2.58
CA SER A 253 23.14 14.30 -3.14
C SER A 253 22.97 14.17 -4.65
N ALA A 254 23.99 14.63 -5.38
CA ALA A 254 24.14 14.41 -6.82
C ALA A 254 24.87 13.09 -7.12
N ASP A 255 25.34 12.36 -6.10
CA ASP A 255 26.03 11.09 -6.26
C ASP A 255 25.04 9.93 -6.40
N LEU A 256 25.21 9.14 -7.46
CA LEU A 256 24.42 7.94 -7.72
C LEU A 256 24.63 6.87 -6.64
N VAL A 257 25.82 6.81 -6.03
CA VAL A 257 26.12 5.84 -4.97
C VAL A 257 25.28 6.12 -3.73
N ASP A 258 25.23 7.38 -3.27
CA ASP A 258 24.37 7.79 -2.14
C ASP A 258 22.89 7.51 -2.41
N ILE A 259 22.45 7.76 -3.64
CA ILE A 259 21.09 7.46 -4.08
C ILE A 259 20.80 5.96 -3.99
N PHE A 260 21.74 5.11 -4.39
CA PHE A 260 21.57 3.65 -4.33
C PHE A 260 21.65 3.12 -2.90
N LEU A 261 22.47 3.70 -2.03
CA LEU A 261 22.54 3.36 -0.61
C LEU A 261 21.18 3.56 0.10
N TYR A 262 20.36 4.50 -0.36
CA TYR A 262 19.00 4.69 0.15
C TYR A 262 18.07 3.49 -0.08
N PHE A 263 18.35 2.64 -1.08
CA PHE A 263 17.55 1.44 -1.38
C PHE A 263 18.01 0.23 -0.55
N ASP A 264 18.07 0.40 0.77
CA ASP A 264 18.55 -0.58 1.76
C ASP A 264 17.54 -1.68 2.12
N TYR A 265 16.32 -1.63 1.58
CA TYR A 265 15.19 -2.47 1.96
C TYR A 265 15.50 -3.98 2.05
N TYR A 266 16.07 -4.57 0.99
CA TYR A 266 16.48 -5.98 1.04
C TYR A 266 17.87 -6.19 1.67
N SER A 267 18.73 -5.18 1.64
CA SER A 267 20.05 -5.24 2.27
C SER A 267 19.93 -5.43 3.79
N ASN A 268 19.05 -4.65 4.43
CA ASN A 268 18.72 -4.75 5.85
C ASN A 268 18.29 -6.17 6.24
N SER A 269 17.44 -6.79 5.43
CA SER A 269 16.99 -8.17 5.66
C SER A 269 18.09 -9.21 5.47
N ALA A 270 18.95 -9.01 4.48
CA ALA A 270 20.08 -9.89 4.25
C ALA A 270 21.10 -9.81 5.39
N TYR A 271 21.30 -8.64 6.02
CA TYR A 271 22.14 -8.54 7.21
C TYR A 271 21.62 -9.39 8.39
N PHE A 272 20.31 -9.47 8.60
CA PHE A 272 19.75 -10.40 9.59
C PHE A 272 20.02 -11.86 9.26
N VAL A 273 19.75 -12.28 8.02
CA VAL A 273 20.03 -13.64 7.57
C VAL A 273 21.51 -13.99 7.80
N ARG A 274 22.42 -13.06 7.48
CA ARG A 274 23.87 -13.22 7.71
C ARG A 274 24.19 -13.40 9.19
N ALA A 275 23.64 -12.54 10.04
CA ALA A 275 23.86 -12.60 11.47
C ALA A 275 23.40 -13.94 12.05
N TYR A 276 22.22 -14.42 11.66
CA TYR A 276 21.69 -15.70 12.10
C TYR A 276 22.53 -16.89 11.61
N GLN A 277 22.88 -16.92 10.32
CA GLN A 277 23.69 -18.00 9.74
C GLN A 277 25.09 -18.09 10.37
N ASN A 278 25.64 -16.96 10.82
CA ASN A 278 26.93 -16.89 11.51
C ASN A 278 26.84 -17.11 13.03
N GLY A 279 25.65 -17.40 13.58
CA GLY A 279 25.46 -17.59 15.02
C GLY A 279 25.61 -16.33 15.86
N LEU A 280 25.45 -15.14 15.25
CA LEU A 280 25.51 -13.85 15.94
C LEU A 280 24.17 -13.43 16.55
N THR A 281 23.07 -14.06 16.15
CA THR A 281 21.73 -13.85 16.71
C THR A 281 20.93 -15.13 16.65
N ASP A 282 19.97 -15.24 17.55
CA ASP A 282 18.95 -16.28 17.53
C ASP A 282 17.70 -15.82 16.76
N LEU A 283 16.79 -16.77 16.53
CA LEU A 283 15.43 -16.45 16.10
C LEU A 283 14.65 -15.82 17.26
N PHE A 284 13.59 -15.10 16.92
CA PHE A 284 12.69 -14.47 17.88
C PHE A 284 11.60 -15.42 18.40
N TYR A 285 11.50 -16.64 17.86
CA TYR A 285 10.60 -17.71 18.30
C TYR A 285 9.12 -17.28 18.44
N GLY A 286 8.64 -16.37 17.58
CA GLY A 286 7.27 -15.87 17.59
C GLY A 286 7.07 -14.59 18.40
N GLN A 287 8.12 -14.02 18.99
CA GLN A 287 8.02 -12.73 19.70
C GLN A 287 7.64 -11.59 18.76
N ILE A 288 8.10 -11.59 17.50
CA ILE A 288 7.71 -10.56 16.53
C ILE A 288 6.20 -10.66 16.28
N ALA A 289 5.70 -11.83 15.87
CA ALA A 289 4.27 -12.00 15.59
C ALA A 289 3.39 -11.74 16.83
N SER A 290 3.77 -12.23 18.00
CA SER A 290 2.94 -12.12 19.22
C SER A 290 2.89 -10.71 19.79
N THR A 291 3.99 -9.96 19.73
CA THR A 291 4.04 -8.59 20.28
C THR A 291 3.52 -7.53 19.30
N ASP A 292 3.30 -7.87 18.02
CA ASP A 292 2.72 -6.93 17.04
C ASP A 292 1.32 -6.45 17.46
N ILE A 293 0.59 -7.24 18.25
CA ILE A 293 -0.71 -6.84 18.83
C ILE A 293 -0.61 -5.59 19.72
N ILE A 294 0.57 -5.30 20.29
CA ILE A 294 0.82 -4.06 21.04
C ILE A 294 0.65 -2.84 20.12
N GLY A 295 0.97 -2.98 18.83
CA GLY A 295 0.73 -1.97 17.81
C GLY A 295 -0.72 -1.51 17.71
N ALA A 296 -1.66 -2.40 18.04
CA ALA A 296 -3.09 -2.16 17.90
C ALA A 296 -3.61 -1.03 18.80
N VAL A 297 -2.96 -0.83 19.94
CA VAL A 297 -3.33 0.21 20.90
C VAL A 297 -2.53 1.48 20.60
N PRO A 298 -3.17 2.59 20.18
CA PRO A 298 -2.47 3.85 19.95
C PRO A 298 -1.89 4.41 21.25
N ARG A 299 -0.76 5.13 21.14
CA ARG A 299 -0.14 5.82 22.29
C ARG A 299 -1.06 6.83 22.98
N GLY A 300 -2.07 7.36 22.27
CA GLY A 300 -3.08 8.23 22.87
C GLY A 300 -3.99 7.52 23.88
N LEU A 301 -4.17 6.19 23.75
CA LEU A 301 -4.92 5.36 24.71
C LEU A 301 -4.02 4.68 25.74
N TRP A 302 -2.77 4.37 25.35
CA TRP A 302 -1.75 3.83 26.25
C TRP A 302 -0.43 4.61 26.13
N PRO A 303 -0.25 5.69 26.91
CA PRO A 303 0.94 6.54 26.83
C PRO A 303 2.26 5.79 27.13
N GLY A 304 2.22 4.87 28.11
CA GLY A 304 3.37 4.05 28.54
C GLY A 304 3.66 2.83 27.65
N LYS A 305 3.10 2.76 26.45
CA LYS A 305 3.34 1.65 25.51
C LYS A 305 4.84 1.51 25.17
N PRO A 306 5.43 0.30 25.13
CA PRO A 306 6.81 0.13 24.69
C PRO A 306 6.99 0.59 23.23
N TYR A 307 8.18 1.08 22.89
CA TYR A 307 8.53 1.46 21.50
C TYR A 307 9.00 0.28 20.66
N VAL A 308 9.50 -0.76 21.32
CA VAL A 308 10.01 -1.98 20.69
C VAL A 308 8.99 -3.11 20.86
N TYR A 309 8.36 -3.48 19.76
CA TYR A 309 7.40 -4.58 19.62
C TYR A 309 7.23 -4.94 18.14
N GLY A 310 6.75 -6.14 17.85
CA GLY A 310 6.49 -6.56 16.48
C GLY A 310 7.71 -6.41 15.58
N PRO A 311 7.56 -5.89 14.34
CA PRO A 311 8.67 -5.64 13.42
C PRO A 311 9.77 -4.71 13.96
N THR A 312 9.49 -3.92 15.00
CA THR A 312 10.52 -3.02 15.58
C THR A 312 11.51 -3.75 16.49
N LEU A 313 11.23 -5.00 16.90
CA LEU A 313 12.24 -5.85 17.55
C LEU A 313 13.47 -6.07 16.65
N LEU A 314 13.23 -6.29 15.36
CA LEU A 314 14.29 -6.43 14.36
C LEU A 314 15.02 -5.10 14.14
N ASN A 315 14.29 -3.97 14.17
CA ASN A 315 14.91 -2.65 14.09
C ASN A 315 15.84 -2.39 15.26
N GLU A 316 15.42 -2.69 16.49
CA GLU A 316 16.20 -2.41 17.70
C GLU A 316 17.54 -3.16 17.70
N MET A 317 17.59 -4.35 17.07
CA MET A 317 18.82 -5.13 16.91
C MET A 317 19.88 -4.40 16.07
N PHE A 318 19.47 -3.73 14.99
CA PHE A 318 20.40 -3.08 14.04
C PHE A 318 20.53 -1.56 14.24
N TYR A 319 19.49 -0.93 14.80
CA TYR A 319 19.31 0.51 14.92
C TYR A 319 18.75 0.87 16.30
N PRO A 320 19.52 0.62 17.39
CA PRO A 320 19.02 0.79 18.74
C PRO A 320 18.56 2.22 19.02
N GLY A 321 17.39 2.38 19.65
CA GLY A 321 16.79 3.67 20.00
C GLY A 321 16.14 4.44 18.84
N MET A 322 16.29 4.01 17.59
CA MET A 322 15.72 4.72 16.43
C MET A 322 14.19 4.64 16.39
N ALA A 323 13.60 3.53 16.86
CA ALA A 323 12.16 3.39 16.98
C ALA A 323 11.54 4.44 17.92
N GLU A 324 12.24 4.80 19.00
CA GLU A 324 11.83 5.85 19.94
C GLU A 324 11.88 7.24 19.30
N ALA A 325 12.90 7.47 18.47
CA ALA A 325 13.04 8.68 17.67
C ALA A 325 12.04 8.77 16.49
N GLY A 326 11.20 7.75 16.29
CA GLY A 326 10.22 7.70 15.20
C GLY A 326 10.81 7.31 13.84
N HIS A 327 12.00 6.71 13.84
CA HIS A 327 12.69 6.22 12.66
C HIS A 327 12.76 4.69 12.70
N THR A 328 12.04 4.03 11.79
CA THR A 328 12.02 2.57 11.69
C THR A 328 12.40 2.17 10.26
N PRO A 329 13.70 1.94 9.98
CA PRO A 329 14.13 1.35 8.72
C PRO A 329 13.28 0.14 8.32
N ALA A 330 13.03 0.03 7.03
CA ALA A 330 12.17 -1.02 6.49
C ALA A 330 13.01 -2.25 6.12
N PHE A 331 12.42 -3.43 6.33
CA PHE A 331 13.02 -4.71 6.00
C PHE A 331 12.19 -5.40 4.91
N GLY A 332 12.86 -5.86 3.85
CA GLY A 332 12.25 -6.52 2.70
C GLY A 332 12.12 -8.03 2.78
N GLY A 333 11.30 -8.58 1.88
CA GLY A 333 11.01 -10.01 1.81
C GLY A 333 10.24 -10.55 3.04
N PRO A 334 10.16 -11.88 3.21
CA PRO A 334 9.45 -12.53 4.30
C PRO A 334 10.29 -12.58 5.60
N ILE A 335 11.16 -11.60 5.79
CA ILE A 335 12.19 -11.60 6.84
C ILE A 335 11.62 -11.67 8.25
N LEU A 336 10.46 -11.06 8.50
CA LEU A 336 9.82 -11.11 9.81
C LEU A 336 9.39 -12.53 10.17
N ALA A 337 8.82 -13.27 9.20
CA ALA A 337 8.45 -14.67 9.37
C ALA A 337 9.70 -15.57 9.51
N TYR A 338 10.75 -15.26 8.76
CA TYR A 338 12.05 -15.93 8.89
C TYR A 338 12.70 -15.65 10.24
N ALA A 339 12.65 -14.41 10.74
CA ALA A 339 13.24 -14.01 12.01
C ALA A 339 12.53 -14.65 13.19
N ASP A 340 11.22 -14.89 13.12
CA ASP A 340 10.51 -15.63 14.16
C ASP A 340 10.77 -17.15 14.11
N PHE A 341 10.68 -17.79 12.95
CA PHE A 341 10.61 -19.26 12.87
C PHE A 341 11.47 -19.89 11.76
N GLY A 342 12.40 -19.14 11.17
CA GLY A 342 13.21 -19.59 10.05
C GLY A 342 12.39 -19.95 8.80
N VAL A 343 12.88 -20.90 8.02
CA VAL A 343 12.21 -21.38 6.79
C VAL A 343 10.77 -21.88 7.05
N PRO A 344 10.46 -22.64 8.12
CA PRO A 344 9.09 -22.99 8.46
C PRO A 344 8.14 -21.78 8.58
N GLY A 345 8.63 -20.67 9.16
CA GLY A 345 7.88 -19.42 9.23
C GLY A 345 7.56 -18.85 7.86
N VAL A 346 8.56 -18.79 6.97
CA VAL A 346 8.40 -18.31 5.58
C VAL A 346 7.32 -19.12 4.84
N VAL A 347 7.31 -20.44 5.02
CA VAL A 347 6.32 -21.34 4.41
C VAL A 347 4.93 -21.11 5.00
N LEU A 348 4.82 -21.15 6.33
CA LEU A 348 3.54 -21.01 7.01
C LEU A 348 2.87 -19.69 6.67
N PHE A 349 3.59 -18.57 6.81
CA PHE A 349 3.09 -17.24 6.49
C PHE A 349 2.83 -17.06 4.98
N GLY A 350 3.54 -17.78 4.11
CA GLY A 350 3.24 -17.80 2.68
C GLY A 350 1.91 -18.48 2.37
N LEU A 351 1.58 -19.55 3.09
CA LEU A 351 0.31 -20.27 2.94
C LEU A 351 -0.88 -19.54 3.58
N THR A 352 -0.63 -18.75 4.63
CA THR A 352 -1.67 -18.09 5.45
C THR A 352 -1.62 -16.57 5.41
N ASP A 353 -1.14 -15.97 4.31
CA ASP A 353 -1.18 -14.52 4.11
C ASP A 353 -2.62 -14.03 3.87
N TRP A 354 -3.39 -13.92 4.97
CA TRP A 354 -4.80 -13.51 4.95
C TRP A 354 -5.01 -12.11 4.41
N SER A 355 -4.02 -11.22 4.58
CA SER A 355 -4.07 -9.86 4.04
C SER A 355 -4.02 -9.89 2.51
N TYR A 356 -3.09 -10.65 1.94
CA TYR A 356 -2.99 -10.84 0.49
C TYR A 356 -4.21 -11.58 -0.08
N LEU A 357 -4.67 -12.66 0.57
CA LEU A 357 -5.87 -13.37 0.13
C LEU A 357 -7.13 -12.49 0.19
N GLY A 358 -7.26 -11.68 1.24
CA GLY A 358 -8.32 -10.69 1.37
C GLY A 358 -8.27 -9.65 0.24
N SER A 359 -7.09 -9.13 -0.10
CA SER A 359 -6.94 -8.16 -1.18
C SER A 359 -7.27 -8.74 -2.56
N VAL A 360 -6.86 -9.98 -2.83
CA VAL A 360 -7.21 -10.72 -4.05
C VAL A 360 -8.72 -10.99 -4.12
N LEU A 361 -9.34 -11.38 -3.02
CA LEU A 361 -10.78 -11.59 -2.94
C LEU A 361 -11.56 -10.29 -3.20
N MET A 362 -11.12 -9.19 -2.60
CA MET A 362 -11.70 -7.87 -2.85
C MET A 362 -11.52 -7.46 -4.33
N ALA A 363 -10.34 -7.70 -4.90
CA ALA A 363 -10.06 -7.44 -6.32
C ALA A 363 -10.98 -8.25 -7.23
N PHE A 364 -11.14 -9.54 -6.93
CA PHE A 364 -12.03 -10.43 -7.64
C PHE A 364 -13.47 -9.89 -7.63
N LEU A 365 -13.99 -9.55 -6.45
CA LEU A 365 -15.35 -9.02 -6.28
C LEU A 365 -15.57 -7.68 -7.01
N LEU A 366 -14.60 -6.76 -6.95
CA LEU A 366 -14.72 -5.45 -7.57
C LEU A 366 -14.61 -5.55 -9.09
N LEU A 367 -13.60 -6.26 -9.60
CA LEU A 367 -13.27 -6.29 -11.02
C LEU A 367 -14.24 -7.13 -11.85
N THR A 368 -14.74 -8.24 -11.32
CA THR A 368 -15.81 -9.01 -11.98
C THR A 368 -17.07 -8.15 -12.17
N ARG A 369 -17.41 -7.33 -11.18
CA ARG A 369 -18.57 -6.44 -11.24
C ARG A 369 -18.38 -5.22 -12.12
N LEU A 370 -17.17 -4.65 -12.14
CA LEU A 370 -16.81 -3.64 -13.13
C LEU A 370 -16.91 -4.20 -14.55
N ARG A 371 -16.47 -5.43 -14.79
CA ARG A 371 -16.56 -6.11 -16.09
C ARG A 371 -18.01 -6.37 -16.51
N ASP A 372 -18.82 -6.94 -15.61
CA ASP A 372 -20.16 -7.44 -15.95
C ASP A 372 -21.24 -6.33 -15.95
N ARG A 373 -21.10 -5.33 -15.08
CA ARG A 373 -22.14 -4.29 -14.84
C ARG A 373 -21.66 -2.87 -15.11
N GLY A 374 -20.36 -2.68 -15.35
CA GLY A 374 -19.76 -1.37 -15.61
C GLY A 374 -19.58 -0.48 -14.37
N PRO A 375 -18.95 0.71 -14.54
CA PRO A 375 -18.64 1.64 -13.45
C PRO A 375 -19.87 2.27 -12.79
N ASP A 376 -20.97 2.39 -13.54
CA ASP A 376 -22.22 2.98 -13.07
C ASP A 376 -22.88 2.14 -11.96
N PHE A 377 -22.70 0.82 -12.00
CA PHE A 377 -23.16 -0.08 -10.96
C PHE A 377 -22.33 0.09 -9.68
N VAL A 378 -21.00 0.10 -9.79
CA VAL A 378 -20.09 0.25 -8.64
C VAL A 378 -20.32 1.56 -7.88
N ARG A 379 -20.52 2.67 -8.59
CA ARG A 379 -20.76 3.98 -7.94
C ARG A 379 -22.12 4.11 -7.25
N THR A 380 -23.08 3.22 -7.53
CA THR A 380 -24.40 3.29 -6.92
C THR A 380 -24.55 2.34 -5.74
N HIS A 381 -23.77 1.27 -5.63
CA HIS A 381 -23.97 0.27 -4.59
C HIS A 381 -23.00 0.45 -3.41
N HIS A 382 -23.53 0.63 -2.19
CA HIS A 382 -22.69 0.88 -1.00
C HIS A 382 -21.59 -0.14 -0.80
N PHE A 383 -21.87 -1.44 -0.97
CA PHE A 383 -20.86 -2.50 -0.85
C PHE A 383 -19.67 -2.28 -1.79
N TYR A 384 -19.92 -1.96 -3.05
CA TYR A 384 -18.86 -1.74 -4.04
C TYR A 384 -18.16 -0.40 -3.87
N ILE A 385 -18.84 0.62 -3.32
CA ILE A 385 -18.19 1.86 -2.86
C ILE A 385 -17.21 1.54 -1.72
N PHE A 386 -17.62 0.74 -0.74
CA PHE A 386 -16.76 0.28 0.35
C PHE A 386 -15.57 -0.53 -0.15
N LEU A 387 -15.82 -1.43 -1.10
CA LEU A 387 -14.78 -2.23 -1.72
C LEU A 387 -13.76 -1.35 -2.47
N ALA A 388 -14.25 -0.36 -3.23
CA ALA A 388 -13.40 0.63 -3.89
C ALA A 388 -12.61 1.47 -2.88
N LEU A 389 -13.19 1.83 -1.72
CA LEU A 389 -12.47 2.51 -0.64
C LEU A 389 -11.35 1.63 -0.08
N LEU A 390 -11.64 0.39 0.30
CA LEU A 390 -10.63 -0.51 0.87
C LEU A 390 -9.50 -0.85 -0.10
N MET A 391 -9.78 -0.91 -1.40
CA MET A 391 -8.81 -1.30 -2.41
C MET A 391 -8.03 -0.14 -3.03
N LEU A 392 -8.70 0.98 -3.30
CA LEU A 392 -8.16 2.05 -4.14
C LEU A 392 -7.89 3.33 -3.35
N ALA A 393 -8.43 3.49 -2.14
CA ALA A 393 -8.23 4.69 -1.35
C ALA A 393 -6.78 4.78 -0.83
N PRO A 394 -5.99 5.75 -1.32
CA PRO A 394 -4.58 5.84 -1.00
C PRO A 394 -4.37 6.23 0.47
N GLY A 395 -3.87 5.30 1.29
CA GLY A 395 -3.57 5.55 2.70
C GLY A 395 -4.74 5.38 3.67
N TYR A 396 -5.91 4.96 3.18
CA TYR A 396 -7.08 4.73 4.03
C TYR A 396 -6.79 3.61 5.05
N LEU A 397 -7.03 3.90 6.33
CA LEU A 397 -6.79 3.00 7.47
C LEU A 397 -5.32 2.61 7.72
N ASN A 398 -4.33 3.16 6.98
CA ASN A 398 -2.92 2.80 7.16
C ASN A 398 -2.40 2.93 8.60
N PHE A 399 -2.96 3.87 9.37
CA PHE A 399 -2.55 4.14 10.76
C PHE A 399 -3.55 3.59 11.80
N PHE A 400 -4.64 2.96 11.37
CA PHE A 400 -5.66 2.41 12.24
C PHE A 400 -5.61 0.89 12.14
N GLN A 401 -5.13 0.24 13.20
CA GLN A 401 -5.15 -1.21 13.32
C GLN A 401 -6.47 -1.70 13.92
N PHE A 402 -6.73 -3.00 13.85
CA PHE A 402 -7.89 -3.60 14.51
C PHE A 402 -7.81 -3.43 16.03
N PRO A 403 -8.89 -3.09 16.74
CA PRO A 403 -10.26 -2.92 16.25
C PRO A 403 -10.63 -1.48 15.83
N LEU A 404 -9.72 -0.51 15.96
CA LEU A 404 -10.00 0.90 15.66
C LEU A 404 -10.36 1.14 14.20
N ASN A 405 -9.79 0.36 13.29
CA ASN A 405 -10.17 0.39 11.88
C ASN A 405 -11.66 0.14 11.65
N LEU A 406 -12.30 -0.76 12.41
CA LEU A 406 -13.74 -1.03 12.33
C LEU A 406 -14.55 0.19 12.77
N GLY A 407 -14.09 0.92 13.77
CA GLY A 407 -14.72 2.18 14.20
C GLY A 407 -14.71 3.23 13.09
N ILE A 408 -13.56 3.41 12.42
CA ILE A 408 -13.45 4.33 11.27
C ILE A 408 -14.31 3.85 10.10
N MET A 409 -14.31 2.55 9.79
CA MET A 409 -15.17 1.98 8.75
C MET A 409 -16.66 2.19 9.05
N ALA A 410 -17.08 1.97 10.30
CA ALA A 410 -18.45 2.20 10.74
C ALA A 410 -18.82 3.68 10.63
N PHE A 411 -17.95 4.60 11.03
CA PHE A 411 -18.15 6.04 10.84
C PHE A 411 -18.36 6.39 9.35
N VAL A 412 -17.51 5.86 8.47
CA VAL A 412 -17.66 6.08 7.01
C VAL A 412 -19.00 5.52 6.51
N ALA A 413 -19.41 4.34 6.99
CA ALA A 413 -20.68 3.70 6.62
C ALA A 413 -21.89 4.50 7.09
N LEU A 414 -21.86 5.01 8.31
CA LEU A 414 -22.91 5.84 8.88
C LEU A 414 -23.07 7.15 8.10
N VAL A 415 -21.98 7.80 7.68
CA VAL A 415 -22.06 9.03 6.87
C VAL A 415 -22.63 8.73 5.48
N LEU A 416 -22.15 7.68 4.81
CA LEU A 416 -22.65 7.29 3.48
C LEU A 416 -24.13 6.92 3.50
N THR A 417 -24.56 6.11 4.47
CA THR A 417 -25.96 5.71 4.63
C THR A 417 -26.84 6.85 5.10
N GLY A 418 -26.37 7.66 6.06
CA GLY A 418 -27.07 8.83 6.58
C GLY A 418 -27.36 9.87 5.50
N CYS A 419 -26.40 10.14 4.60
CA CYS A 419 -26.62 11.01 3.45
C CYS A 419 -27.72 10.50 2.50
N ASN A 420 -28.01 9.20 2.52
CA ASN A 420 -29.06 8.58 1.69
C ASN A 420 -30.46 8.60 2.36
N LEU A 421 -30.53 8.86 3.67
CA LEU A 421 -31.79 8.94 4.42
C LEU A 421 -32.50 10.29 4.28
N PHE A 422 -31.75 11.36 4.00
CA PHE A 422 -32.35 12.67 3.78
C PHE A 422 -33.11 12.67 2.43
N PRO A 423 -34.39 13.12 2.38
CA PRO A 423 -35.10 13.31 1.12
C PRO A 423 -34.36 14.28 0.21
N ARG A 424 -34.68 14.30 -1.09
CA ARG A 424 -34.06 15.14 -2.14
C ARG A 424 -34.08 16.63 -1.77
N THR A 425 -33.20 17.05 -0.87
CA THR A 425 -32.85 18.45 -0.71
C THR A 425 -32.13 18.83 -1.98
N ARG A 426 -32.66 19.85 -2.67
CA ARG A 426 -32.01 20.48 -3.82
C ARG A 426 -30.71 21.13 -3.32
N PHE A 427 -29.67 20.34 -3.06
CA PHE A 427 -28.34 20.88 -2.81
C PHE A 427 -27.85 21.49 -4.12
N ILE A 428 -27.83 22.82 -4.09
CA ILE A 428 -27.19 23.81 -4.96
C ILE A 428 -26.42 23.16 -6.13
N ARG A 429 -26.91 23.39 -7.35
CA ARG A 429 -26.10 23.23 -8.56
C ARG A 429 -24.93 24.21 -8.46
N LEU A 430 -23.80 23.78 -7.91
CA LEU A 430 -22.54 24.46 -8.15
C LEU A 430 -22.18 24.18 -9.62
N ALA A 431 -22.26 25.24 -10.41
CA ALA A 431 -22.03 25.27 -11.85
C ALA A 431 -20.59 24.88 -12.21
#